data_AF-A0A1W9PSC0-F1
#
_entry.id   AF-A0A1W9PSC0-F1
#
_cell.length_a   1.000
_cell.length_b   1.000
_cell.length_c   1.000
_cell.angle_alpha   90.00
_cell.angle_beta   90.00
_cell.angle_gamma   90.00
#
_symmetry.space_group_name_H-M   'P 1'
#
loop_
_entity.id
_entity.type
_entity.pdbx_description
1 polymer ?
#
loop_
_entity_poly.entity_id
_entity_poly.type
_entity_poly.pdbx_seq_one_letter_code
_entity_poly.pdbx_strand_id
1 'polypeptide(L)'
;MARIFDVIEYPDEMENEIVHRFPEKGIGDYRIGSQVIVREAQNAVFFRDGQALDNFGPGRHTITTANIPKIIDFVGKAFNDRTPFPAEVYFVSMKEFADLKWGTPQPIIVRNPGVGLGVALLQGFGSYSIQVSDPQQFVTQVVGTQGSYDMDDIDDRLRTMLLS
;
A
#
# COMPACT_ATOMS: atom_id res chain seq x y z
N MET A 1 -21.40 -23.89 8.40
CA MET A 1 -21.84 -23.82 6.99
C MET A 1 -20.60 -23.68 6.12
N ALA A 2 -20.42 -24.54 5.11
CA ALA A 2 -19.31 -24.43 4.18
C ALA A 2 -19.46 -23.13 3.35
N ARG A 3 -18.57 -22.16 3.53
CA ARG A 3 -18.47 -21.01 2.62
C ARG A 3 -17.85 -21.53 1.32
N ILE A 4 -18.66 -21.60 0.27
CA ILE A 4 -18.26 -22.17 -1.03
C ILE A 4 -17.39 -21.19 -1.82
N PHE A 5 -17.54 -19.89 -1.56
CA PHE A 5 -16.71 -18.82 -2.09
C PHE A 5 -16.42 -17.82 -0.98
N ASP A 6 -15.15 -17.42 -0.86
CA ASP A 6 -14.75 -16.38 0.07
C ASP A 6 -14.79 -15.04 -0.67
N VAL A 7 -15.53 -14.09 -0.10
CA VAL A 7 -15.53 -12.69 -0.56
C VAL A 7 -14.46 -11.98 0.25
N ILE A 8 -13.50 -11.41 -0.46
CA ILE A 8 -12.37 -10.67 0.09
C ILE A 8 -12.62 -9.21 -0.26
N GLU A 9 -12.95 -8.42 0.75
CA GLU A 9 -13.17 -6.99 0.60
C GLU A 9 -12.68 -6.27 1.85
N TYR A 10 -12.26 -5.02 1.67
CA TYR A 10 -11.91 -4.13 2.76
C TYR A 10 -12.74 -2.84 2.63
N PRO A 11 -13.88 -2.74 3.34
CA PRO A 11 -14.84 -1.65 3.16
C PRO A 11 -14.46 -0.35 3.90
N ASP A 12 -13.25 -0.25 4.43
CA ASP A 12 -12.75 0.96 5.09
C ASP A 12 -12.37 2.06 4.08
N GLU A 13 -12.48 3.32 4.50
CA GLU A 13 -12.14 4.49 3.68
C GLU A 13 -10.63 4.80 3.66
N MET A 14 -9.85 4.15 4.53
CA MET A 14 -8.39 4.29 4.62
C MET A 14 -7.99 5.77 4.78
N GLU A 15 -8.53 6.44 5.80
CA GLU A 15 -8.30 7.88 6.03
C GLU A 15 -6.84 8.18 6.40
N ASN A 16 -6.26 7.42 7.33
CA ASN A 16 -4.86 7.53 7.76
C ASN A 16 -4.03 6.28 7.43
N GLU A 17 -4.66 5.29 6.81
CA GLU A 17 -4.03 4.03 6.43
C GLU A 17 -3.69 4.06 4.93
N ILE A 18 -2.47 3.68 4.57
CA ILE A 18 -2.03 3.58 3.18
C ILE A 18 -2.22 2.15 2.68
N VAL A 19 -1.93 1.16 3.51
CA VAL A 19 -1.99 -0.26 3.14
C VAL A 19 -2.61 -1.09 4.26
N HIS A 20 -3.52 -1.99 3.89
CA HIS A 20 -4.13 -2.98 4.77
C HIS A 20 -3.97 -4.39 4.20
N ARG A 21 -3.42 -5.32 4.98
CA ARG A 21 -3.27 -6.74 4.60
C ARG A 21 -4.44 -7.57 5.09
N PHE A 22 -4.96 -8.41 4.20
CA PHE A 22 -5.95 -9.44 4.50
C PHE A 22 -5.41 -10.83 4.13
N PRO A 23 -5.49 -11.84 5.04
CA PRO A 23 -5.88 -11.70 6.44
C PRO A 23 -4.82 -10.94 7.26
N GLU A 24 -5.24 -10.26 8.32
CA GLU A 24 -4.34 -9.47 9.18
C GLU A 24 -3.21 -10.34 9.78
N LYS A 25 -3.51 -11.60 10.09
CA LYS A 25 -2.57 -12.56 10.69
C LYS A 25 -2.59 -13.90 9.96
N GLY A 26 -1.42 -14.51 9.89
CA GLY A 26 -1.23 -15.79 9.21
C GLY A 26 -1.38 -15.67 7.70
N ILE A 27 -1.75 -16.77 7.07
CA ILE A 27 -1.94 -16.86 5.62
C ILE A 27 -3.41 -17.22 5.37
N GLY A 28 -4.02 -16.58 4.37
CA GLY A 28 -5.40 -16.84 4.00
C GLY A 28 -5.51 -18.07 3.10
N ASP A 29 -6.34 -19.03 3.47
CA ASP A 29 -6.66 -20.17 2.60
C ASP A 29 -7.82 -19.78 1.67
N TYR A 30 -7.49 -19.33 0.45
CA TYR A 30 -8.48 -18.91 -0.53
C TYR A 30 -8.78 -20.00 -1.55
N ARG A 31 -10.04 -20.08 -1.99
CA ARG A 31 -10.46 -21.02 -3.03
C ARG A 31 -10.40 -20.35 -4.41
N ILE A 32 -10.05 -21.13 -5.43
CA ILE A 32 -10.26 -20.70 -6.82
C ILE A 32 -11.75 -20.41 -7.03
N GLY A 33 -12.06 -19.25 -7.61
CA GLY A 33 -13.42 -18.72 -7.77
C GLY A 33 -13.84 -17.71 -6.68
N SER A 34 -13.04 -17.54 -5.62
CA SER A 34 -13.25 -16.47 -4.63
C SER A 34 -13.28 -15.09 -5.30
N GLN A 35 -14.02 -14.16 -4.70
CA GLN A 35 -14.22 -12.81 -5.25
C GLN A 35 -13.39 -11.82 -4.44
N VAL A 36 -12.59 -11.00 -5.12
CA VAL A 36 -11.94 -9.81 -4.55
C VAL A 36 -12.73 -8.60 -5.00
N ILE A 37 -13.29 -7.85 -4.06
CA ILE A 37 -14.03 -6.62 -4.35
C ILE A 37 -13.15 -5.45 -3.92
N VAL A 38 -12.77 -4.63 -4.90
CA VAL A 38 -11.90 -3.48 -4.72
C VAL A 38 -12.72 -2.21 -4.91
N ARG A 39 -12.62 -1.27 -3.98
CA ARG A 39 -13.32 0.01 -4.06
C ARG A 39 -12.63 0.95 -5.05
N GLU A 40 -13.32 2.00 -5.50
CA GLU A 40 -12.78 2.94 -6.50
C GLU A 40 -11.50 3.65 -6.07
N ALA A 41 -11.39 3.94 -4.78
CA ALA A 41 -10.23 4.61 -4.21
C ALA A 41 -9.13 3.64 -3.74
N GLN A 42 -9.21 2.36 -4.11
CA GLN A 42 -8.30 1.30 -3.69
C GLN A 42 -7.73 0.54 -4.87
N ASN A 43 -6.61 -0.11 -4.64
CA ASN A 43 -6.05 -1.13 -5.51
C ASN A 43 -5.67 -2.34 -4.65
N ALA A 44 -5.92 -3.56 -5.12
CA ALA A 44 -5.59 -4.77 -4.37
C ALA A 44 -4.39 -5.48 -5.00
N VAL A 45 -3.33 -5.68 -4.22
CA VAL A 45 -2.14 -6.42 -4.65
C VAL A 45 -2.21 -7.84 -4.08
N PHE A 46 -2.16 -8.81 -4.98
CA PHE A 46 -2.25 -10.21 -4.61
C PHE A 46 -0.87 -10.81 -4.38
N PHE A 47 -0.63 -11.34 -3.19
CA PHE A 47 0.61 -11.99 -2.79
C PHE A 47 0.40 -13.46 -2.53
N ARG A 48 1.41 -14.25 -2.90
CA ARG A 48 1.47 -15.67 -2.61
C ARG A 48 2.93 -16.12 -2.56
N ASP A 49 3.24 -16.96 -1.59
CA ASP A 49 4.58 -17.55 -1.42
C ASP A 49 5.69 -16.47 -1.43
N GLY A 50 5.39 -15.29 -0.89
CA GLY A 50 6.30 -14.13 -0.85
C GLY A 50 6.45 -13.35 -2.16
N GLN A 51 5.65 -13.65 -3.19
CA GLN A 51 5.69 -12.95 -4.48
C GLN A 51 4.38 -12.21 -4.75
N ALA A 52 4.49 -10.95 -5.18
CA ALA A 52 3.38 -10.24 -5.80
C ALA A 52 3.07 -10.89 -7.15
N LEU A 53 1.85 -11.39 -7.30
CA LEU A 53 1.43 -12.12 -8.50
C LEU A 53 0.63 -11.25 -9.45
N ASP A 54 -0.21 -10.34 -8.93
CA ASP A 54 -1.06 -9.48 -9.76
C ASP A 54 -1.56 -8.24 -8.99
N ASN A 55 -2.05 -7.24 -9.72
CA ASN A 55 -2.76 -6.08 -9.18
C ASN A 55 -4.20 -6.00 -9.70
N PHE A 56 -5.13 -5.65 -8.83
CA PHE A 56 -6.55 -5.56 -9.14
C PHE A 56 -7.03 -4.14 -8.86
N GLY A 57 -7.30 -3.39 -9.93
CA GLY A 57 -7.93 -2.07 -9.82
C GLY A 57 -9.39 -2.15 -9.34
N PRO A 58 -10.10 -1.01 -9.33
CA PRO A 58 -11.49 -0.95 -8.87
C PRO A 58 -12.42 -1.96 -9.53
N GLY A 59 -13.34 -2.52 -8.74
CA GLY A 59 -14.39 -3.44 -9.20
C GLY A 59 -14.30 -4.83 -8.57
N ARG A 60 -15.08 -5.75 -9.13
CA ARG A 60 -15.15 -7.14 -8.67
C ARG A 60 -14.31 -8.04 -9.56
N HIS A 61 -13.34 -8.70 -8.94
CA HIS A 61 -12.40 -9.61 -9.59
C HIS A 61 -12.61 -11.02 -9.08
N THR A 62 -12.60 -11.99 -9.99
CA THR A 62 -12.62 -13.41 -9.61
C THR A 62 -11.19 -13.93 -9.58
N ILE A 63 -10.82 -14.55 -8.46
CA ILE A 63 -9.55 -15.27 -8.34
C ILE A 63 -9.63 -16.50 -9.24
N THR A 64 -8.97 -16.43 -10.38
CA THR A 64 -8.85 -17.55 -11.33
C THR A 64 -7.40 -17.74 -11.72
N THR A 65 -7.06 -18.96 -12.11
CA THR A 65 -5.76 -19.29 -12.69
C THR A 65 -5.45 -18.48 -13.95
N ALA A 66 -6.49 -18.01 -14.66
CA ALA A 66 -6.36 -17.22 -15.88
C ALA A 66 -5.96 -15.76 -15.59
N ASN A 67 -6.44 -15.17 -14.50
CA ASN A 67 -6.07 -13.81 -14.10
C ASN A 67 -4.68 -13.77 -13.47
N ILE A 68 -4.21 -14.89 -12.92
CA ILE A 68 -2.89 -14.96 -12.29
C ILE A 68 -2.05 -16.06 -12.98
N PRO A 69 -1.39 -15.76 -14.13
CA PRO A 69 -0.72 -16.76 -14.95
C PRO A 69 0.30 -17.61 -14.19
N LYS A 70 0.98 -17.01 -13.19
CA LYS A 70 1.96 -17.69 -12.31
C LYS A 70 1.33 -18.77 -11.42
N ILE A 71 0.01 -18.78 -11.23
CA ILE A 71 -0.69 -19.84 -10.48
C ILE A 71 -0.84 -21.12 -11.31
N ILE A 72 -0.84 -21.02 -12.66
CA ILE A 72 -1.07 -22.15 -13.57
C ILE A 72 0.00 -23.24 -13.39
N ASP A 73 1.27 -22.83 -13.31
CA ASP A 73 2.41 -23.75 -13.20
C ASP A 73 2.40 -24.56 -11.90
N PHE A 74 1.75 -24.04 -10.86
CA PHE A 74 1.66 -24.68 -9.55
C PHE A 74 0.41 -25.55 -9.41
N VAL A 75 -0.74 -25.09 -9.91
CA VAL A 75 -2.01 -25.83 -9.84
C VAL A 75 -2.00 -27.05 -10.77
N GLY A 76 -1.33 -26.96 -11.93
CA GLY A 76 -1.29 -28.03 -12.93
C GLY A 76 -0.61 -29.33 -12.49
N LYS A 77 0.17 -29.33 -11.39
CA LYS A 77 0.89 -30.51 -10.91
C LYS A 77 0.16 -31.31 -9.82
N ALA A 78 -0.94 -30.82 -9.23
CA ALA A 78 -1.39 -31.41 -7.97
C ALA A 78 -2.90 -31.68 -7.77
N PHE A 79 -3.87 -30.91 -8.27
CA PHE A 79 -5.26 -31.10 -7.76
C PHE A 79 -6.41 -30.76 -8.72
N ASN A 80 -7.49 -31.55 -8.56
CA ASN A 80 -8.80 -31.44 -9.23
C ASN A 80 -9.77 -30.48 -8.48
N ASP A 81 -10.71 -29.91 -9.24
CA ASP A 81 -12.04 -29.31 -8.92
C ASP A 81 -12.30 -28.35 -7.74
N ARG A 82 -11.38 -28.05 -6.82
CA ARG A 82 -11.42 -26.86 -5.90
C ARG A 82 -10.22 -26.90 -4.95
N THR A 83 -9.09 -26.36 -5.38
CA THR A 83 -7.88 -26.32 -4.53
C THR A 83 -7.85 -25.03 -3.73
N PRO A 84 -7.92 -25.09 -2.39
CA PRO A 84 -7.57 -23.95 -1.55
C PRO A 84 -6.07 -23.69 -1.68
N PHE A 85 -5.67 -22.42 -1.64
CA PHE A 85 -4.28 -22.05 -1.72
C PHE A 85 -3.95 -20.88 -0.78
N PRO A 86 -2.77 -20.90 -0.17
CA PRO A 86 -2.31 -19.85 0.72
C PRO A 86 -2.05 -18.57 -0.08
N ALA A 87 -2.67 -17.47 0.33
CA ALA A 87 -2.40 -16.16 -0.24
C ALA A 87 -2.72 -15.03 0.73
N GLU A 88 -2.32 -13.83 0.33
CA GLU A 88 -2.47 -12.59 1.07
C GLU A 88 -2.90 -11.51 0.07
N VAL A 89 -3.83 -10.65 0.47
CA VAL A 89 -4.31 -9.53 -0.35
C VAL A 89 -4.02 -8.24 0.38
N TYR A 90 -3.26 -7.35 -0.24
CA TYR A 90 -2.96 -6.04 0.30
C TYR A 90 -3.85 -5.01 -0.41
N PHE A 91 -4.76 -4.40 0.32
CA PHE A 91 -5.52 -3.25 -0.15
C PHE A 91 -4.68 -2.00 0.05
N VAL A 92 -4.48 -1.25 -1.02
CA VAL A 92 -3.66 -0.03 -1.05
C VAL A 92 -4.56 1.14 -1.39
N SER A 93 -4.52 2.19 -0.57
CA SER A 93 -5.22 3.44 -0.83
C SER A 93 -4.57 4.15 -2.02
N MET A 94 -5.38 4.43 -3.04
CA MET A 94 -5.00 5.25 -4.19
C MET A 94 -5.47 6.69 -4.02
N LYS A 95 -5.91 7.09 -2.81
CA LYS A 95 -6.32 8.47 -2.51
C LYS A 95 -5.11 9.39 -2.47
N GLU A 96 -5.35 10.66 -2.79
CA GLU A 96 -4.39 11.72 -2.46
C GLU A 96 -4.51 12.07 -0.99
N PHE A 97 -3.41 11.94 -0.26
CA PHE A 97 -3.26 12.42 1.11
C PHE A 97 -2.76 13.86 1.05
N ALA A 98 -3.69 14.79 1.12
CA ALA A 98 -3.44 16.22 0.99
C ALA A 98 -3.11 16.89 2.34
N ASP A 99 -2.64 18.14 2.27
CA ASP A 99 -2.43 19.04 3.41
C ASP A 99 -1.46 18.52 4.49
N LEU A 100 -0.52 17.65 4.10
CA LEU A 100 0.56 17.21 4.97
C LEU A 100 1.51 18.37 5.19
N LYS A 101 1.82 18.67 6.45
CA LYS A 101 2.62 19.85 6.82
C LYS A 101 4.09 19.47 6.93
N TRP A 102 4.98 20.31 6.41
CA TRP A 102 6.41 20.22 6.64
C TRP A 102 6.96 21.54 7.19
N GLY A 103 8.10 21.48 7.88
CA GLY A 103 8.80 22.67 8.33
C GLY A 103 10.23 22.37 8.74
N THR A 104 11.10 23.38 8.68
CA THR A 104 12.51 23.23 9.07
C THR A 104 12.63 23.03 10.58
N PRO A 105 13.18 21.91 11.08
CA PRO A 105 13.28 21.65 12.51
C PRO A 105 14.26 22.59 13.20
N GLN A 106 15.33 23.00 12.51
CA GLN A 106 16.29 24.00 12.99
C GLN A 106 16.29 25.21 12.04
N PRO A 107 16.37 26.45 12.57
CA PRO A 107 16.49 27.63 11.73
C PRO A 107 17.76 27.60 10.87
N ILE A 108 17.62 27.94 9.60
CA ILE A 108 18.72 28.08 8.66
C ILE A 108 19.41 29.42 8.90
N ILE A 109 20.70 29.36 9.20
CA ILE A 109 21.51 30.54 9.49
C ILE A 109 21.98 31.15 8.17
N VAL A 110 21.40 32.29 7.79
CA VAL A 110 21.78 33.04 6.60
C VAL A 110 22.62 34.25 6.99
N ARG A 111 23.84 34.33 6.45
CA ARG A 111 24.75 35.46 6.67
C ARG A 111 24.58 36.45 5.53
N ASN A 112 24.35 37.71 5.86
CA ASN A 112 24.13 38.77 4.88
C ASN A 112 25.29 39.78 4.91
N PRO A 113 26.42 39.48 4.25
CA PRO A 113 27.55 40.40 4.21
C PRO A 113 27.20 41.67 3.42
N GLY A 114 27.54 42.84 3.96
CA GLY A 114 27.42 44.13 3.25
C GLY A 114 26.07 44.87 3.38
N VAL A 115 25.04 44.28 3.99
CA VAL A 115 23.69 44.90 4.14
C VAL A 115 23.29 45.23 5.58
N GLY A 116 24.22 45.22 6.54
CA GLY A 116 23.99 45.67 7.93
C GLY A 116 23.09 44.79 8.81
N LEU A 117 22.41 43.79 8.23
CA LEU A 117 21.47 42.90 8.94
C LEU A 117 22.13 41.76 9.72
N GLY A 118 23.46 41.59 9.65
CA GLY A 118 24.18 40.55 10.39
C GLY A 118 23.80 39.13 9.97
N VAL A 119 23.32 38.34 10.93
CA VAL A 119 22.90 36.94 10.77
C VAL A 119 21.38 36.85 10.89
N ALA A 120 20.72 36.30 9.88
CA ALA A 120 19.29 36.01 9.89
C ALA A 120 19.07 34.51 10.18
N LEU A 121 18.06 34.22 11.01
CA LEU A 121 17.57 32.87 11.24
C LEU A 121 16.28 32.70 10.44
N LEU A 122 16.31 31.87 9.40
CA LEU A 122 15.16 31.60 8.56
C LEU A 122 14.53 30.25 8.93
N GLN A 123 13.21 30.21 9.01
CA GLN A 123 12.45 28.97 9.12
C GLN A 123 11.51 28.86 7.92
N GLY A 124 11.47 27.68 7.33
CA GLY A 124 10.54 27.34 6.25
C GLY A 124 9.38 26.52 6.79
N PHE A 125 8.17 26.81 6.32
CA PHE A 125 6.99 26.00 6.55
C PHE A 125 6.25 25.85 5.23
N GLY A 126 5.63 24.70 5.02
CA GLY A 126 4.81 24.46 3.84
C GLY A 126 3.89 23.27 4.02
N SER A 127 3.14 22.97 2.97
CA SER A 127 2.37 21.75 2.85
C SER A 127 2.77 20.99 1.59
N TYR A 128 2.49 19.70 1.59
CA TYR A 128 2.67 18.79 0.47
C TYR A 128 1.53 17.77 0.45
N SER A 129 1.33 17.16 -0.71
CA SER A 129 0.40 16.05 -0.88
C SER A 129 1.16 14.84 -1.41
N ILE A 130 0.68 13.64 -1.08
CA ILE A 130 1.21 12.39 -1.65
C ILE A 130 0.10 11.49 -2.15
N GLN A 131 0.42 10.62 -3.09
CA GLN A 131 -0.45 9.56 -3.57
C GLN A 131 0.42 8.37 -3.95
N VAL A 132 -0.08 7.15 -3.71
CA VAL A 132 0.59 5.94 -4.18
C VAL A 132 0.47 5.84 -5.70
N SER A 133 1.61 5.78 -6.38
CA SER A 133 1.65 5.63 -7.85
C SER A 133 1.66 4.16 -8.30
N ASP A 134 2.53 3.35 -7.69
CA ASP A 134 2.63 1.91 -7.93
C ASP A 134 2.37 1.15 -6.62
N PRO A 135 1.17 0.54 -6.46
CA PRO A 135 0.83 -0.17 -5.23
C PRO A 135 1.66 -1.44 -5.03
N GLN A 136 2.05 -2.13 -6.10
CA GLN A 136 2.84 -3.35 -6.01
C GLN A 136 4.27 -3.03 -5.55
N GLN A 137 4.87 -1.99 -6.14
CA GLN A 137 6.18 -1.51 -5.71
C GLN A 137 6.13 -1.02 -4.27
N PHE A 138 5.10 -0.26 -3.90
CA PHE A 138 4.95 0.27 -2.55
C PHE A 138 4.87 -0.84 -1.50
N VAL A 139 4.04 -1.86 -1.72
CA VAL A 139 3.93 -2.99 -0.79
C VAL A 139 5.26 -3.77 -0.70
N THR A 140 5.91 -4.03 -1.83
CA THR A 140 7.15 -4.83 -1.85
C THR A 140 8.37 -4.10 -1.25
N GLN A 141 8.48 -2.79 -1.43
CA GLN A 141 9.68 -2.03 -1.05
C GLN A 141 9.53 -1.23 0.25
N VAL A 142 8.31 -0.81 0.60
CA VAL A 142 8.05 0.06 1.76
C VAL A 142 7.40 -0.72 2.89
N VAL A 143 6.27 -1.38 2.62
CA VAL A 143 5.49 -2.10 3.64
C VAL A 143 6.20 -3.39 4.08
N GLY A 144 6.78 -4.12 3.12
CA GLY A 144 7.48 -5.37 3.39
C GLY A 144 6.58 -6.41 4.05
N THR A 145 6.95 -6.86 5.25
CA THR A 145 6.20 -7.87 6.02
C THR A 145 5.21 -7.26 7.03
N GLN A 146 5.12 -5.93 7.14
CA GLN A 146 4.10 -5.31 7.99
C GLN A 146 2.71 -5.56 7.40
N GLY A 147 1.75 -5.90 8.26
CA GLY A 147 0.37 -6.19 7.85
C GLY A 147 -0.48 -4.95 7.64
N SER A 148 -0.02 -3.79 8.06
CA SER A 148 -0.64 -2.49 7.82
C SER A 148 0.46 -1.44 7.72
N TYR A 149 0.16 -0.32 7.05
CA TYR A 149 1.10 0.78 6.91
C TYR A 149 0.34 2.10 6.88
N ASP A 150 0.60 2.95 7.86
CA ASP A 150 -0.13 4.20 8.07
C ASP A 150 0.68 5.42 7.64
N MET A 151 0.03 6.57 7.53
CA MET A 151 0.71 7.83 7.23
C MET A 151 1.75 8.19 8.29
N ASP A 152 1.48 7.88 9.55
CA ASP A 152 2.40 8.13 10.66
C ASP A 152 3.72 7.33 10.52
N ASP A 153 3.68 6.16 9.87
CA ASP A 153 4.87 5.32 9.65
C ASP A 153 5.83 5.90 8.59
N ILE A 154 5.33 6.76 7.70
CA ILE A 154 6.10 7.33 6.59
C ILE A 154 6.34 8.84 6.72
N ASP A 155 5.58 9.55 7.56
CA ASP A 155 5.62 11.02 7.68
C ASP A 155 7.04 11.54 7.94
N ASP A 156 7.74 10.98 8.93
CA ASP A 156 9.11 11.39 9.28
C ASP A 156 10.10 11.19 8.12
N ARG A 157 9.95 10.09 7.37
CA ARG A 157 10.77 9.80 6.19
C ARG A 157 10.53 10.83 5.09
N LEU A 158 9.27 11.17 4.82
CA LEU A 158 8.90 12.15 3.81
C LEU A 158 9.36 13.55 4.18
N ARG A 159 9.17 13.96 5.44
CA ARG A 159 9.70 15.24 5.97
C ARG A 159 11.20 15.34 5.81
N THR A 160 11.92 14.27 6.11
CA THR A 160 13.39 14.23 5.97
C THR A 160 13.80 14.39 4.51
N MET A 161 13.12 13.72 3.57
CA MET A 161 13.40 13.84 2.12
C MET A 161 13.11 15.24 1.56
N LEU A 162 12.13 15.97 2.11
CA LEU A 162 11.81 17.33 1.68
C LEU A 162 12.81 18.38 2.19
N LEU A 163 13.47 18.10 3.31
CA LEU A 163 14.39 19.02 3.98
C LEU A 163 15.87 18.78 3.63
N SER A 164 16.19 17.62 3.04
CA SER A 164 17.53 17.26 2.58
C SER A 164 17.89 17.91 1.25
#